data_AF-A0A1I5KN71-F1
#
_entry.id   AF-A0A1I5KN71-F1
#
_cell.length_a   1.000
_cell.length_b   1.000
_cell.length_c   1.000
_cell.angle_alpha   90.00
_cell.angle_beta   90.00
_cell.angle_gamma   90.00
#
_symmetry.space_group_name_H-M   'P 1'
#
loop_
_entity.id
_entity.type
_entity.pdbx_description
1 polymer ?
#
loop_
_entity_poly.entity_id
_entity_poly.type
_entity_poly.pdbx_seq_one_letter_code
_entity_poly.pdbx_strand_id
1 'polypeptide(L)'
;MMKHLTVIIFFSLIFFSNMTLKGQALIHYKKVIKPDYCLKDSIDAKDVIGKLVKIWHEGGVYPTLNMMKEMKWPSEEIRKKGGQSGWGTFRPKAGDVGIVVDIFTEKSGVNKHIYLLKIEDNYVPVACSYITGNDQLDCHKQSEQDWINDSLTNVKDAAGCKFKIRNINNRWSRAGLNNIDKQSEDFACSLIEKEIDTVMLCKYIFDNGSLPGEKGFVLWVDNGHGYVKSYFNNSRHEPTSNEVISFDSKELIDYFFINRLDTVTSDPKSEIWISHSLGYSIQLYAPDFFYRERLTDFAIRQDITHPKSIWWNMISERLTILKQE
;
A
#
# COMPACT_ATOMS: atom_id res chain seq x y z
N MET A 1 -44.13 42.90 6.78
CA MET A 1 -44.44 41.48 6.50
C MET A 1 -43.41 40.90 5.51
N MET A 2 -42.11 40.99 5.82
CA MET A 2 -41.02 40.50 4.94
C MET A 2 -39.65 40.52 5.65
N LYS A 3 -39.58 40.04 6.91
CA LYS A 3 -38.31 39.93 7.66
C LYS A 3 -38.10 38.59 8.39
N HIS A 4 -39.03 37.65 8.28
CA HIS A 4 -38.94 36.34 8.94
C HIS A 4 -38.68 35.16 8.00
N LEU A 5 -38.62 35.37 6.68
CA LEU A 5 -38.45 34.28 5.72
C LEU A 5 -36.96 33.97 5.40
N THR A 6 -36.04 34.89 5.70
CA THR A 6 -34.60 34.71 5.36
C THR A 6 -33.83 33.89 6.39
N VAL A 7 -34.33 33.75 7.62
CA VAL A 7 -33.62 33.03 8.70
C VAL A 7 -33.84 31.51 8.66
N ILE A 8 -34.92 31.04 8.02
CA ILE A 8 -35.21 29.60 7.94
C ILE A 8 -34.32 28.90 6.90
N ILE A 9 -33.94 29.59 5.81
CA ILE A 9 -33.10 29.00 4.76
C ILE A 9 -31.65 28.79 5.23
N PHE A 10 -31.15 29.65 6.13
CA PHE A 10 -29.78 29.52 6.67
C PHE A 10 -29.63 28.41 7.71
N PHE A 11 -30.67 28.09 8.48
CA PHE A 11 -30.63 26.98 9.44
C PHE A 11 -30.81 25.60 8.79
N SER A 12 -31.54 25.50 7.67
CA SER A 12 -31.64 24.25 6.90
C SER A 12 -30.37 23.88 6.15
N LEU A 13 -29.50 24.84 5.81
CA LEU A 13 -28.20 24.57 5.18
C LEU A 13 -27.10 24.18 6.19
N ILE A 14 -27.26 24.51 7.48
CA ILE A 14 -26.33 24.12 8.54
C ILE A 14 -26.71 22.75 9.16
N PHE A 15 -27.98 22.33 9.02
CA PHE A 15 -28.42 21.01 9.44
C PHE A 15 -28.16 19.89 8.42
N PHE A 16 -27.99 20.21 7.14
CA PHE A 16 -27.61 19.23 6.11
C PHE A 16 -26.10 19.07 5.92
N SER A 17 -25.27 19.96 6.47
CA SER A 17 -23.80 19.80 6.45
C SER A 17 -23.22 19.04 7.64
N ASN A 18 -24.03 18.71 8.66
CA ASN A 18 -23.58 18.00 9.87
C ASN A 18 -24.10 16.55 9.99
N MET A 19 -24.74 16.00 8.95
CA MET A 19 -25.21 14.61 8.92
C MET A 19 -24.57 13.75 7.82
N THR A 20 -23.28 13.93 7.53
CA THR A 20 -22.50 12.91 6.77
C THR A 20 -21.01 12.95 7.11
N LEU A 21 -20.67 13.00 8.40
CA LEU A 21 -19.31 12.75 8.90
C LEU A 21 -19.32 11.70 10.02
N LYS A 22 -20.13 10.67 9.83
CA LYS A 22 -19.94 9.34 10.44
C LYS A 22 -19.92 8.28 9.34
N GLY A 23 -19.11 8.54 8.33
CA GLY A 23 -18.58 7.50 7.46
C GLY A 23 -17.13 7.32 7.83
N GLN A 24 -16.83 6.74 9.00
CA GLN A 24 -15.65 5.89 9.03
C GLN A 24 -15.94 4.85 7.96
N ALA A 25 -15.37 5.02 6.78
CA ALA A 25 -15.19 3.93 5.85
C ALA A 25 -14.20 2.97 6.54
N LEU A 26 -14.68 2.28 7.58
CA LEU A 26 -14.34 0.89 7.76
C LEU A 26 -14.80 0.28 6.46
N ILE A 27 -13.86 0.20 5.52
CA ILE A 27 -14.00 -0.63 4.35
C ILE A 27 -14.30 -2.00 4.94
N HIS A 28 -15.59 -2.33 5.00
CA HIS A 28 -16.02 -3.70 4.97
C HIS A 28 -15.54 -4.17 3.60
N TYR A 29 -14.24 -4.52 3.54
CA TYR A 29 -13.81 -5.55 2.64
C TYR A 29 -14.80 -6.65 2.95
N LYS A 30 -15.74 -6.87 2.03
CA LYS A 30 -16.52 -8.07 2.02
C LYS A 30 -15.45 -9.13 1.84
N LYS A 31 -14.85 -9.55 2.96
CA LYS A 31 -13.77 -10.52 3.03
C LYS A 31 -14.32 -11.64 2.21
N VAL A 32 -13.79 -11.83 1.01
CA VAL A 32 -14.22 -12.91 0.14
C VAL A 32 -14.09 -14.11 1.05
N ILE A 33 -15.24 -14.69 1.42
CA ILE A 33 -15.26 -15.83 2.31
C ILE A 33 -14.70 -16.93 1.44
N LYS A 34 -13.38 -17.05 1.42
CA LYS A 34 -12.68 -18.15 0.82
C LYS A 34 -13.39 -19.39 1.33
N PRO A 35 -13.95 -20.25 0.45
CA PRO A 35 -14.52 -21.50 0.90
C PRO A 35 -13.44 -22.18 1.75
N ASP A 36 -13.75 -22.45 3.01
CA ASP A 36 -12.77 -22.98 3.95
C ASP A 36 -12.60 -24.47 3.64
N TYR A 37 -11.82 -24.75 2.61
CA TYR A 37 -11.42 -26.10 2.25
C TYR A 37 -10.57 -26.76 3.34
N CYS A 38 -10.14 -26.02 4.36
CA CYS A 38 -9.49 -26.61 5.53
C CYS A 38 -10.48 -27.25 6.51
N LEU A 39 -11.74 -27.45 6.09
CA LEU A 39 -12.78 -28.26 6.74
C LEU A 39 -12.86 -27.97 8.25
N LYS A 40 -13.54 -26.89 8.64
CA LYS A 40 -14.05 -26.78 10.02
C LYS A 40 -15.24 -27.71 10.17
N ASP A 41 -15.06 -28.95 10.61
CA ASP A 41 -16.08 -29.92 11.08
C ASP A 41 -17.41 -30.07 10.28
N SER A 42 -17.59 -29.44 9.11
CA SER A 42 -18.90 -29.14 8.50
C SER A 42 -19.01 -29.47 7.01
N ILE A 43 -17.94 -29.95 6.38
CA ILE A 43 -17.94 -30.38 4.98
C ILE A 43 -17.43 -31.83 4.95
N ASP A 44 -18.25 -32.78 4.48
CA ASP A 44 -17.83 -34.17 4.29
C ASP A 44 -16.85 -34.23 3.11
N ALA A 45 -15.76 -35.00 3.24
CA ALA A 45 -14.81 -35.26 2.15
C ALA A 45 -15.53 -35.76 0.87
N LYS A 46 -16.61 -36.53 1.04
CA LYS A 46 -17.46 -36.99 -0.07
C LYS A 46 -18.13 -35.86 -0.84
N ASP A 47 -18.42 -34.74 -0.18
CA ASP A 47 -19.07 -33.60 -0.82
C ASP A 47 -18.10 -32.80 -1.69
N VAL A 48 -16.79 -33.04 -1.57
CA VAL A 48 -15.76 -32.27 -2.29
C VAL A 48 -15.14 -33.07 -3.44
N ILE A 49 -15.08 -34.39 -3.34
CA ILE A 49 -14.63 -35.26 -4.44
C ILE A 49 -15.54 -35.06 -5.66
N GLY A 50 -14.93 -34.94 -6.85
CA GLY A 50 -15.60 -34.67 -8.11
C GLY A 50 -15.87 -33.19 -8.39
N LYS A 51 -15.66 -32.28 -7.43
CA LYS A 51 -15.80 -30.84 -7.67
C LYS A 51 -14.61 -30.29 -8.47
N LEU A 52 -14.91 -29.38 -9.38
CA LEU A 52 -13.92 -28.50 -9.98
C LEU A 52 -13.48 -27.45 -8.96
N VAL A 53 -12.18 -27.40 -8.72
CA VAL A 53 -11.53 -26.40 -7.85
C VAL A 53 -10.33 -25.81 -8.57
N LYS A 54 -9.82 -24.70 -8.04
CA LYS A 54 -8.71 -23.95 -8.59
C LYS A 54 -7.57 -23.86 -7.59
N ILE A 55 -6.33 -23.95 -8.06
CA ILE A 55 -5.15 -23.63 -7.26
C ILE A 55 -5.16 -22.12 -7.00
N TRP A 56 -5.27 -21.73 -5.73
CA TRP A 56 -5.24 -20.32 -5.35
C TRP A 56 -3.81 -19.77 -5.39
N HIS A 57 -2.83 -20.52 -4.91
CA HIS A 57 -1.41 -20.11 -4.90
C HIS A 57 -0.50 -21.36 -4.93
N GLU A 58 0.55 -21.34 -5.73
CA GLU A 58 1.44 -22.48 -6.00
C GLU A 58 2.29 -22.92 -4.80
N GLY A 59 2.62 -22.00 -3.89
CA GLY A 59 3.30 -22.29 -2.63
C GLY A 59 2.62 -23.33 -1.72
N GLY A 60 1.36 -23.69 -1.99
CA GLY A 60 0.66 -24.79 -1.29
C GLY A 60 0.71 -26.14 -1.99
N VAL A 61 1.39 -26.24 -3.12
CA VAL A 61 1.58 -27.50 -3.86
C VAL A 61 2.64 -28.34 -3.14
N TYR A 62 2.41 -29.65 -3.02
CA TYR A 62 3.38 -30.59 -2.44
C TYR A 62 4.10 -31.39 -3.53
N PRO A 63 5.15 -30.85 -4.18
CA PRO A 63 5.78 -31.47 -5.34
C PRO A 63 6.39 -32.85 -5.06
N THR A 64 6.73 -33.15 -3.82
CA THR A 64 7.41 -34.39 -3.42
C THR A 64 6.50 -35.37 -2.68
N LEU A 65 5.19 -35.09 -2.56
CA LEU A 65 4.28 -35.92 -1.76
C LEU A 65 4.28 -37.38 -2.25
N ASN A 66 4.42 -37.60 -3.56
CA ASN A 66 4.43 -38.92 -4.16
C ASN A 66 5.64 -39.80 -3.78
N MET A 67 6.69 -39.19 -3.22
CA MET A 67 7.88 -39.90 -2.75
C MET A 67 7.72 -40.44 -1.32
N MET A 68 6.74 -39.96 -0.56
CA MET A 68 6.46 -40.44 0.79
C MET A 68 5.76 -41.80 0.73
N LYS A 69 6.35 -42.82 1.36
CA LYS A 69 5.84 -44.20 1.32
C LYS A 69 4.66 -44.42 2.26
N GLU A 70 4.57 -43.59 3.29
CA GLU A 70 3.60 -43.68 4.37
C GLU A 70 2.22 -43.13 3.96
N MET A 71 2.16 -42.35 2.87
CA MET A 71 0.92 -41.79 2.37
C MET A 71 0.15 -42.81 1.51
N LYS A 72 -1.13 -43.02 1.82
CA LYS A 72 -1.99 -43.92 1.04
C LYS A 72 -2.55 -43.19 -0.17
N TRP A 73 -2.07 -43.56 -1.35
CA TRP A 73 -2.55 -43.04 -2.64
C TRP A 73 -3.73 -43.87 -3.18
N PRO A 74 -4.66 -43.28 -3.95
CA PRO A 74 -5.77 -44.01 -4.57
C PRO A 74 -5.33 -45.18 -5.45
N SER A 75 -4.23 -45.01 -6.18
CA SER A 75 -3.57 -46.07 -6.94
C SER A 75 -2.10 -45.75 -7.18
N GLU A 76 -1.31 -46.77 -7.49
CA GLU A 76 0.10 -46.62 -7.84
C GLU A 76 0.29 -45.83 -9.15
N GLU A 77 -0.65 -45.95 -10.09
CA GLU A 77 -0.64 -45.16 -11.33
C GLU A 77 -0.82 -43.67 -11.05
N ILE A 78 -1.78 -43.34 -10.18
CA ILE A 78 -2.03 -41.96 -9.75
C ILE A 78 -0.80 -41.40 -9.00
N ARG A 79 -0.18 -42.20 -8.12
CA ARG A 79 1.04 -41.82 -7.41
C ARG A 79 2.19 -41.50 -8.36
N LYS A 80 2.40 -42.30 -9.40
CA LYS A 80 3.45 -42.07 -10.42
C LYS A 80 3.28 -40.75 -11.17
N LYS A 81 2.04 -40.27 -11.32
CA LYS A 81 1.68 -38.98 -11.93
C LYS A 81 1.45 -37.84 -10.90
N GLY A 82 1.65 -38.13 -9.61
CA GLY A 82 1.18 -37.35 -8.46
C GLY A 82 2.15 -36.34 -7.87
N GLY A 83 3.30 -36.11 -8.49
CA GLY A 83 4.33 -35.21 -7.98
C GLY A 83 5.30 -34.80 -9.07
N GLN A 84 6.22 -33.91 -8.74
CA GLN A 84 7.15 -33.29 -9.68
C GLN A 84 7.96 -34.31 -10.49
N SER A 85 8.28 -35.47 -9.90
CA SER A 85 8.94 -36.58 -10.60
C SER A 85 8.08 -37.23 -11.69
N GLY A 86 6.75 -37.12 -11.60
CA GLY A 86 5.77 -37.61 -12.57
C GLY A 86 5.26 -36.56 -13.55
N TRP A 87 5.40 -35.27 -13.24
CA TRP A 87 4.83 -34.17 -14.04
C TRP A 87 5.63 -33.85 -15.31
N GLY A 88 6.87 -34.32 -15.44
CA GLY A 88 7.72 -33.99 -16.59
C GLY A 88 7.96 -32.48 -16.69
N THR A 89 7.44 -31.85 -17.75
CA THR A 89 7.50 -30.39 -17.97
C THR A 89 6.35 -29.62 -17.33
N PHE A 90 5.28 -30.29 -16.89
CA PHE A 90 4.14 -29.64 -16.26
C PHE A 90 4.53 -29.04 -14.91
N ARG A 91 4.09 -27.80 -14.66
CA ARG A 91 4.33 -27.05 -13.42
C ARG A 91 3.00 -26.45 -12.97
N PRO A 92 2.38 -27.00 -11.91
CA PRO A 92 1.15 -26.44 -11.37
C PRO A 92 1.38 -24.99 -10.93
N LYS A 93 0.44 -24.12 -11.26
CA LYS A 93 0.49 -22.69 -10.94
C LYS A 93 -0.86 -22.18 -10.41
N ALA A 94 -0.83 -21.01 -9.79
CA ALA A 94 -2.05 -20.28 -9.47
C ALA A 94 -2.94 -20.14 -10.70
N GLY A 95 -4.24 -20.41 -10.53
CA GLY A 95 -5.23 -20.36 -11.60
C GLY A 95 -5.48 -21.69 -12.32
N ASP A 96 -4.62 -22.70 -12.18
CA ASP A 96 -4.87 -24.02 -12.75
C ASP A 96 -6.11 -24.66 -12.09
N VAL A 97 -6.93 -25.29 -12.93
CA VAL A 97 -8.22 -25.87 -12.53
C VAL A 97 -8.14 -27.38 -12.61
N GLY A 98 -8.62 -28.05 -11.57
CA GLY A 98 -8.63 -29.50 -11.48
C GLY A 98 -9.86 -30.05 -10.80
N ILE A 99 -10.11 -31.34 -11.02
CA ILE A 99 -11.15 -32.09 -10.32
C ILE A 99 -10.54 -32.69 -9.06
N VAL A 100 -11.17 -32.51 -7.91
CA VAL A 100 -10.76 -33.19 -6.67
C VAL A 100 -11.00 -34.69 -6.83
N VAL A 101 -9.95 -35.50 -6.76
CA VAL A 101 -10.06 -36.96 -6.90
C VAL A 101 -9.82 -37.72 -5.60
N ASP A 102 -9.12 -37.10 -4.65
CA ASP A 102 -8.89 -37.67 -3.33
C ASP A 102 -8.50 -36.58 -2.32
N ILE A 103 -8.54 -36.91 -1.02
CA ILE A 103 -8.12 -36.02 0.06
C ILE A 103 -7.29 -36.82 1.07
N PHE A 104 -6.01 -36.48 1.17
CA PHE A 104 -5.16 -37.01 2.23
C PHE A 104 -5.47 -36.29 3.54
N THR A 105 -5.77 -37.05 4.58
CA THR A 105 -6.05 -36.51 5.91
C THR A 105 -4.95 -36.92 6.88
N GLU A 106 -4.21 -35.94 7.40
CA GLU A 106 -3.23 -36.18 8.45
C GLU A 106 -3.84 -35.94 9.84
N LYS A 107 -3.53 -36.82 10.80
CA LYS A 107 -4.04 -36.71 12.17
C LYS A 107 -3.44 -35.50 12.94
N SER A 108 -2.30 -34.97 12.49
CA SER A 108 -1.57 -33.88 13.13
C SER A 108 -0.80 -33.06 12.10
N GLY A 109 -1.01 -31.73 12.07
CA GLY A 109 -0.32 -30.81 11.15
C GLY A 109 -1.09 -29.50 10.97
N VAL A 110 -0.40 -28.47 10.45
CA VAL A 110 -1.01 -27.16 10.15
C VAL A 110 -2.01 -27.25 8.99
N ASN A 111 -1.79 -28.17 8.04
CA ASN A 111 -2.71 -28.50 6.95
C ASN A 111 -3.27 -29.90 7.16
N LYS A 112 -4.38 -30.03 7.90
CA LYS A 112 -5.04 -31.33 8.18
C LYS A 112 -5.47 -32.06 6.91
N HIS A 113 -5.69 -31.34 5.81
CA HIS A 113 -6.18 -31.87 4.55
C HIS A 113 -5.30 -31.41 3.38
N ILE A 114 -4.84 -32.39 2.58
CA ILE A 114 -4.16 -32.17 1.31
C ILE A 114 -5.06 -32.74 0.22
N TYR A 115 -5.52 -31.90 -0.69
CA TYR A 115 -6.40 -32.27 -1.78
C TYR A 115 -5.59 -32.76 -2.97
N LEU A 116 -5.97 -33.89 -3.55
CA LEU A 116 -5.40 -34.37 -4.80
C LEU A 116 -6.26 -33.91 -5.97
N LEU A 117 -5.72 -33.03 -6.79
CA LEU A 117 -6.41 -32.50 -7.98
C LEU A 117 -5.95 -33.25 -9.22
N LYS A 118 -6.88 -33.70 -10.06
CA LYS A 118 -6.58 -34.11 -11.43
C LYS A 118 -6.60 -32.88 -12.32
N ILE A 119 -5.45 -32.50 -12.86
CA ILE A 119 -5.26 -31.39 -13.79
C ILE A 119 -4.65 -31.98 -15.06
N GLU A 120 -5.42 -31.97 -16.14
CA GLU A 120 -5.07 -32.70 -17.38
C GLU A 120 -4.74 -34.18 -17.06
N ASP A 121 -3.54 -34.63 -17.41
CA ASP A 121 -3.04 -35.99 -17.15
C ASP A 121 -2.22 -36.10 -15.85
N ASN A 122 -2.11 -35.02 -15.08
CA ASN A 122 -1.32 -34.94 -13.86
C ASN A 122 -2.18 -34.97 -12.61
N TYR A 123 -1.60 -35.41 -11.50
CA TYR A 123 -2.22 -35.33 -10.19
C TYR A 123 -1.41 -34.41 -9.29
N VAL A 124 -2.07 -33.43 -8.71
CA VAL A 124 -1.44 -32.32 -8.00
C VAL A 124 -1.96 -32.27 -6.56
N PRO A 125 -1.13 -32.64 -5.58
CA PRO A 125 -1.48 -32.50 -4.17
C PRO A 125 -1.31 -31.03 -3.74
N VAL A 126 -2.36 -30.46 -3.16
CA VAL A 126 -2.42 -29.05 -2.75
C VAL A 126 -2.99 -28.94 -1.34
N ALA A 127 -2.36 -28.15 -0.49
CA ALA A 127 -2.87 -27.82 0.83
C ALA A 127 -4.28 -27.21 0.75
N CYS A 128 -5.14 -27.55 1.70
CA CYS A 128 -6.50 -27.00 1.81
C CYS A 128 -6.54 -25.46 1.78
N SER A 129 -5.56 -24.81 2.40
CA SER A 129 -5.45 -23.36 2.49
C SER A 129 -4.98 -22.71 1.19
N TYR A 130 -4.77 -23.50 0.12
CA TYR A 130 -4.25 -23.06 -1.17
C TYR A 130 -5.11 -23.49 -2.36
N ILE A 131 -6.33 -23.96 -2.10
CA ILE A 131 -7.36 -24.15 -3.12
C ILE A 131 -8.52 -23.18 -2.93
N THR A 132 -9.26 -22.94 -4.00
CA THR A 132 -10.44 -22.07 -4.02
C THR A 132 -11.50 -22.61 -5.00
N GLY A 133 -12.72 -22.07 -4.96
CA GLY A 133 -13.76 -22.40 -5.93
C GLY A 133 -13.35 -22.02 -7.35
N ASN A 134 -13.84 -22.76 -8.36
CA ASN A 134 -13.51 -22.47 -9.76
C ASN A 134 -13.97 -21.07 -10.23
N ASP A 135 -15.05 -20.57 -9.63
CA ASP A 135 -15.64 -19.24 -9.83
C ASP A 135 -14.88 -18.12 -9.11
N GLN A 136 -13.96 -18.46 -8.19
CA GLN A 136 -13.19 -17.50 -7.41
C GLN A 136 -11.87 -17.13 -8.08
N LEU A 137 -11.30 -15.97 -7.72
CA LEU A 137 -9.98 -15.55 -8.20
C LEU A 137 -8.85 -16.36 -7.55
N ASP A 138 -7.80 -16.60 -8.33
CA ASP A 138 -6.49 -17.01 -7.80
C ASP A 138 -5.75 -15.82 -7.16
N CYS A 139 -4.63 -16.07 -6.48
CA CYS A 139 -3.88 -15.05 -5.75
C CYS A 139 -3.40 -13.90 -6.65
N HIS A 140 -2.98 -14.18 -7.88
CA HIS A 140 -2.45 -13.14 -8.77
C HIS A 140 -3.57 -12.22 -9.23
N LYS A 141 -4.71 -12.79 -9.67
CA LYS A 141 -5.88 -11.99 -10.07
C LYS A 141 -6.49 -11.23 -8.89
N GLN A 142 -6.51 -11.83 -7.70
CA GLN A 142 -6.96 -11.15 -6.49
C GLN A 142 -6.03 -9.97 -6.17
N SER A 143 -4.70 -10.18 -6.19
CA SER A 143 -3.73 -9.11 -5.96
C SER A 143 -3.83 -7.99 -7.00
N GLU A 144 -4.07 -8.31 -8.28
CA GLU A 144 -4.31 -7.32 -9.33
C GLU A 144 -5.60 -6.52 -9.04
N GLN A 145 -6.69 -7.20 -8.71
CA GLN A 145 -7.95 -6.55 -8.34
C GLN A 145 -7.79 -5.66 -7.10
N ASP A 146 -7.09 -6.14 -6.08
CA ASP A 146 -6.82 -5.40 -4.85
C ASP A 146 -5.98 -4.15 -5.16
N TRP A 147 -4.98 -4.26 -6.04
CA TRP A 147 -4.16 -3.13 -6.48
C TRP A 147 -4.95 -2.08 -7.27
N ILE A 148 -5.85 -2.52 -8.16
CA ILE A 148 -6.76 -1.63 -8.90
C ILE A 148 -7.70 -0.91 -7.92
N ASN A 149 -8.31 -1.65 -6.99
CA ASN A 149 -9.24 -1.08 -6.01
C ASN A 149 -8.53 -0.10 -5.06
N ASP A 150 -7.29 -0.41 -4.63
CA ASP A 150 -6.48 0.50 -3.84
C ASP A 150 -6.17 1.78 -4.61
N SER A 151 -5.83 1.66 -5.89
CA SER A 151 -5.57 2.80 -6.78
C SER A 151 -6.81 3.68 -6.97
N LEU A 152 -7.97 3.08 -7.21
CA LEU A 152 -9.25 3.80 -7.34
C LEU A 152 -9.64 4.50 -6.03
N THR A 153 -9.48 3.82 -4.90
CA THR A 153 -9.73 4.39 -3.57
C THR A 153 -8.79 5.56 -3.32
N ASN A 154 -7.51 5.41 -3.63
CA ASN A 154 -6.52 6.45 -3.46
C ASN A 154 -6.82 7.69 -4.32
N VAL A 155 -7.22 7.53 -5.58
CA VAL A 155 -7.61 8.65 -6.44
C VAL A 155 -8.85 9.36 -5.90
N LYS A 156 -9.83 8.59 -5.42
CA LYS A 156 -11.05 9.13 -4.81
C LYS A 156 -10.74 9.93 -3.54
N ASP A 157 -9.93 9.37 -2.65
CA ASP A 157 -9.52 10.01 -1.39
C ASP A 157 -8.65 11.24 -1.64
N ALA A 158 -7.90 11.24 -2.74
CA ALA A 158 -7.10 12.39 -3.13
C ALA A 158 -7.93 13.61 -3.55
N ALA A 159 -9.20 13.41 -3.95
CA ALA A 159 -10.11 14.48 -4.35
C ALA A 159 -9.50 15.50 -5.33
N GLY A 160 -8.68 15.00 -6.28
CA GLY A 160 -7.97 15.84 -7.27
C GLY A 160 -6.65 16.46 -6.80
N CYS A 161 -6.30 16.35 -5.52
CA CYS A 161 -5.04 16.87 -4.99
C CYS A 161 -3.89 15.87 -5.14
N LYS A 162 -2.86 16.24 -5.90
CA LYS A 162 -1.70 15.37 -6.20
C LYS A 162 -0.89 14.97 -4.96
N PHE A 163 -0.89 15.78 -3.89
CA PHE A 163 -0.21 15.45 -2.63
C PHE A 163 -0.75 14.17 -1.95
N LYS A 164 -2.00 13.81 -2.22
CA LYS A 164 -2.70 12.67 -1.61
C LYS A 164 -2.66 11.39 -2.45
N ILE A 165 -2.09 11.45 -3.66
CA ILE A 165 -1.99 10.28 -4.55
C ILE A 165 -0.77 9.45 -4.14
N ARG A 166 -0.90 8.15 -3.88
CA ARG A 166 0.22 7.31 -3.41
C ARG A 166 1.30 7.10 -4.46
N ASN A 167 0.94 6.98 -5.73
CA ASN A 167 1.92 6.74 -6.79
C ASN A 167 1.83 7.82 -7.87
N ILE A 168 2.90 8.59 -8.03
CA ILE A 168 3.07 9.58 -9.10
C ILE A 168 4.47 9.36 -9.68
N ASN A 169 4.58 9.32 -11.01
CA ASN A 169 5.84 9.13 -11.74
C ASN A 169 6.66 7.92 -11.28
N ASN A 170 5.99 6.78 -11.00
CA ASN A 170 6.59 5.56 -10.45
C ASN A 170 7.28 5.74 -9.09
N ARG A 171 6.99 6.82 -8.37
CA ARG A 171 7.46 7.05 -7.00
C ARG A 171 6.30 6.87 -6.03
N TRP A 172 6.36 5.77 -5.30
CA TRP A 172 5.44 5.50 -4.20
C TRP A 172 5.68 6.47 -3.03
N SER A 173 4.59 6.90 -2.41
CA SER A 173 4.56 7.65 -1.16
C SER A 173 3.47 7.10 -0.25
N ARG A 174 3.59 7.38 1.04
CA ARG A 174 2.68 6.92 2.08
C ARG A 174 1.37 7.74 2.16
N ALA A 175 0.93 8.27 1.03
CA ALA A 175 -0.12 9.27 1.02
C ALA A 175 -1.46 8.73 1.56
N GLY A 176 -2.07 9.50 2.45
CA GLY A 176 -3.33 9.19 3.12
C GLY A 176 -3.32 7.96 4.05
N LEU A 177 -2.17 7.35 4.37
CA LEU A 177 -2.13 6.13 5.19
C LEU A 177 -2.14 6.43 6.69
N ASN A 178 -1.31 7.35 7.18
CA ASN A 178 -1.26 7.71 8.60
C ASN A 178 -1.81 9.13 8.84
N ASN A 179 -2.17 9.42 10.10
CA ASN A 179 -2.73 10.72 10.46
C ASN A 179 -1.76 11.89 10.17
N ILE A 180 -0.46 11.72 10.41
CA ILE A 180 0.54 12.76 10.10
C ILE A 180 0.62 13.04 8.60
N ASP A 181 0.45 12.00 7.78
CA ASP A 181 0.42 12.14 6.33
C ASP A 181 -0.82 12.92 5.89
N LYS A 182 -2.00 12.51 6.38
CA LYS A 182 -3.27 13.16 6.07
C LYS A 182 -3.26 14.64 6.42
N GLN A 183 -2.86 14.99 7.65
CA GLN A 183 -2.88 16.39 8.10
C GLN A 183 -1.94 17.30 7.30
N SER A 184 -0.74 16.82 7.00
CA SER A 184 0.22 17.59 6.19
C SER A 184 -0.21 17.68 4.72
N GLU A 185 -0.81 16.63 4.17
CA GLU A 185 -1.36 16.62 2.81
C GLU A 185 -2.59 17.51 2.68
N ASP A 186 -3.55 17.42 3.60
CA ASP A 186 -4.75 18.25 3.66
C ASP A 186 -4.39 19.72 3.67
N PHE A 187 -3.40 20.11 4.47
CA PHE A 187 -2.94 21.48 4.52
C PHE A 187 -2.25 21.91 3.21
N ALA A 188 -1.37 21.08 2.65
CA ALA A 188 -0.74 21.36 1.35
C ALA A 188 -1.79 21.52 0.23
N CYS A 189 -2.83 20.69 0.20
CA CYS A 189 -3.95 20.83 -0.72
C CYS A 189 -4.72 22.13 -0.49
N SER A 190 -4.97 22.50 0.77
CA SER A 190 -5.67 23.75 1.11
C SER A 190 -4.92 25.01 0.66
N LEU A 191 -3.59 24.94 0.52
CA LEU A 191 -2.79 26.04 -0.03
C LEU A 191 -3.01 26.16 -1.55
N ILE A 192 -3.04 25.03 -2.27
CA ILE A 192 -3.35 25.03 -3.71
C ILE A 192 -4.77 25.58 -3.95
N GLU A 193 -5.75 25.18 -3.13
CA GLU A 193 -7.13 25.70 -3.21
C GLU A 193 -7.22 27.22 -2.96
N LYS A 194 -6.23 27.79 -2.26
CA LYS A 194 -6.08 29.24 -2.04
C LYS A 194 -5.21 29.91 -3.10
N GLU A 195 -4.98 29.24 -4.24
CA GLU A 195 -4.20 29.75 -5.36
C GLU A 195 -2.73 30.02 -5.04
N ILE A 196 -2.17 29.36 -4.00
CA ILE A 196 -0.72 29.36 -3.79
C ILE A 196 -0.08 28.53 -4.90
N ASP A 197 0.78 29.19 -5.68
CA ASP A 197 1.35 28.60 -6.89
C ASP A 197 2.40 27.53 -6.57
N THR A 198 3.17 27.68 -5.50
CA THR A 198 4.32 26.83 -5.22
C THR A 198 4.29 26.30 -3.80
N VAL A 199 4.10 24.98 -3.68
CA VAL A 199 3.97 24.28 -2.39
C VAL A 199 4.91 23.07 -2.39
N MET A 200 5.71 22.94 -1.34
CA MET A 200 6.60 21.82 -1.11
C MET A 200 6.21 21.09 0.18
N LEU A 201 5.91 19.80 0.07
CA LEU A 201 5.64 18.92 1.20
C LEU A 201 6.84 18.00 1.41
N CYS A 202 7.57 18.23 2.49
CA CYS A 202 8.69 17.41 2.94
C CYS A 202 8.23 16.50 4.08
N LYS A 203 8.62 15.22 4.05
CA LYS A 203 8.30 14.27 5.10
C LYS A 203 9.52 13.44 5.47
N TYR A 204 9.67 13.20 6.76
CA TYR A 204 10.54 12.17 7.32
C TYR A 204 9.64 11.08 7.91
N ILE A 205 9.56 9.94 7.24
CA ILE A 205 8.56 8.89 7.48
C ILE A 205 9.21 7.51 7.56
N PHE A 206 8.53 6.50 8.12
CA PHE A 206 8.95 5.09 8.10
C PHE A 206 8.03 4.20 7.25
N ASP A 207 8.58 3.14 6.64
CA ASP A 207 7.88 2.30 5.65
C ASP A 207 6.73 1.57 6.28
N ASN A 208 6.93 1.16 7.53
CA ASN A 208 6.04 0.29 8.26
C ASN A 208 5.40 1.06 9.40
N GLY A 209 4.16 1.50 9.18
CA GLY A 209 3.33 2.12 10.19
C GLY A 209 3.63 3.61 10.38
N SER A 210 3.43 4.08 11.60
CA SER A 210 3.75 5.44 12.01
C SER A 210 4.68 5.35 13.21
N LEU A 211 5.80 6.07 13.23
CA LEU A 211 6.72 6.10 14.38
C LEU A 211 6.71 7.48 15.07
N PRO A 212 7.02 7.56 16.37
CA PRO A 212 7.07 8.83 17.09
C PRO A 212 8.07 9.84 16.50
N GLY A 213 9.11 9.38 15.81
CA GLY A 213 10.11 10.25 15.18
C GLY A 213 9.67 10.88 13.85
N GLU A 214 8.47 10.60 13.37
CA GLU A 214 8.00 11.08 12.07
C GLU A 214 7.65 12.56 12.09
N LYS A 215 7.95 13.21 10.96
CA LYS A 215 7.76 14.64 10.78
C LYS A 215 7.22 14.94 9.39
N GLY A 216 6.34 15.93 9.30
CA GLY A 216 5.87 16.50 8.04
C GLY A 216 6.08 18.01 8.06
N PHE A 217 6.44 18.58 6.93
CA PHE A 217 6.66 20.01 6.78
C PHE A 217 6.05 20.46 5.46
N VAL A 218 5.19 21.47 5.50
CA VAL A 218 4.63 22.11 4.32
C VAL A 218 5.28 23.48 4.21
N LEU A 219 6.09 23.67 3.19
CA LEU A 219 6.77 24.90 2.84
C LEU A 219 6.08 25.51 1.63
N TRP A 220 5.92 26.82 1.60
CA TRP A 220 5.40 27.51 0.42
C TRP A 220 5.95 28.93 0.34
N VAL A 221 5.76 29.54 -0.82
CA VAL A 221 6.02 30.95 -1.05
C VAL A 221 4.69 31.63 -1.39
N ASP A 222 4.40 32.74 -0.72
CA ASP A 222 3.23 33.58 -1.00
C ASP A 222 3.71 35.03 -1.09
N ASN A 223 3.43 35.70 -2.21
CA ASN A 223 3.84 37.08 -2.48
C ASN A 223 5.34 37.34 -2.23
N GLY A 224 6.20 36.37 -2.57
CA GLY A 224 7.65 36.44 -2.37
C GLY A 224 8.14 36.16 -0.96
N HIS A 225 7.24 35.91 0.00
CA HIS A 225 7.57 35.54 1.38
C HIS A 225 7.44 34.04 1.57
N GLY A 226 8.42 33.44 2.24
CA GLY A 226 8.43 32.01 2.55
C GLY A 226 7.76 31.70 3.89
N TYR A 227 7.09 30.57 3.96
CA TYR A 227 6.40 30.08 5.16
C TYR A 227 6.59 28.59 5.34
N VAL A 228 6.44 28.13 6.59
CA VAL A 228 6.40 26.70 6.91
C VAL A 228 5.30 26.40 7.92
N LYS A 229 4.69 25.22 7.78
CA LYS A 229 3.90 24.56 8.81
C LYS A 229 4.48 23.19 9.09
N SER A 230 4.75 22.89 10.36
CA SER A 230 5.35 21.64 10.80
C SER A 230 4.33 20.74 11.50
N TYR A 231 4.54 19.44 11.34
CA TYR A 231 3.77 18.35 11.92
C TYR A 231 4.72 17.37 12.57
N PHE A 232 4.44 16.99 13.81
CA PHE A 232 5.26 16.08 14.58
C PHE A 232 4.40 14.96 15.14
N ASN A 233 4.85 13.73 14.95
CA ASN A 233 4.22 12.61 15.61
C ASN A 233 4.64 12.56 17.08
N ASN A 234 3.78 12.06 17.95
CA ASN A 234 4.11 11.85 19.37
C ASN A 234 4.28 10.36 19.69
N SER A 235 4.58 10.05 20.96
CA SER A 235 4.75 8.66 21.44
C SER A 235 3.49 7.80 21.33
N ARG A 236 2.32 8.41 21.11
CA ARG A 236 1.03 7.74 20.89
C ARG A 236 0.65 7.64 19.42
N HIS A 237 1.54 8.05 18.51
CA HIS A 237 1.27 8.11 17.07
C HIS A 237 0.14 9.09 16.71
N GLU A 238 -0.08 10.09 17.57
CA GLU A 238 -1.02 11.17 17.35
C GLU A 238 -0.23 12.41 16.89
N PRO A 239 -0.39 12.84 15.63
CA PRO A 239 0.29 14.03 15.14
C PRO A 239 -0.21 15.29 15.84
N THR A 240 0.74 16.17 16.12
CA THR A 240 0.55 17.56 16.52
C THR A 240 1.09 18.46 15.42
N SER A 241 0.67 19.72 15.39
CA SER A 241 1.18 20.70 14.43
C SER A 241 1.48 22.01 15.13
N ASN A 242 2.50 22.71 14.66
CA ASN A 242 2.74 24.08 15.10
C ASN A 242 1.91 25.06 14.26
N GLU A 243 1.85 26.31 14.73
CA GLU A 243 1.35 27.42 13.93
C GLU A 243 2.22 27.69 12.71
N VAL A 244 1.63 28.39 11.74
CA VAL A 244 2.37 28.86 10.56
C VAL A 244 3.39 29.91 11.00
N ILE A 245 4.64 29.76 10.57
CA ILE A 245 5.69 30.75 10.82
C ILE A 245 6.35 31.20 9.52
N SER A 246 6.92 32.40 9.54
CA SER A 246 7.83 32.87 8.48
C SER A 246 9.06 31.98 8.44
N PHE A 247 9.48 31.58 7.24
CA PHE A 247 10.59 30.65 7.05
C PHE A 247 11.24 30.90 5.70
N ASP A 248 12.53 30.64 5.57
CA ASP A 248 13.22 30.80 4.31
C ASP A 248 12.98 29.61 3.36
N SER A 249 11.70 29.42 3.00
CA SER A 249 11.22 28.39 2.08
C SER A 249 11.61 28.69 0.64
N LYS A 250 11.76 29.98 0.30
CA LYS A 250 12.07 30.40 -1.06
C LYS A 250 13.42 29.84 -1.51
N GLU A 251 14.47 29.97 -0.70
CA GLU A 251 15.79 29.45 -1.09
C GLU A 251 15.77 27.93 -1.33
N LEU A 252 15.07 27.18 -0.47
CA LEU A 252 14.94 25.73 -0.58
C LEU A 252 14.22 25.30 -1.86
N ILE A 253 13.17 26.04 -2.24
CA ILE A 253 12.37 25.78 -3.44
C ILE A 253 13.13 26.24 -4.69
N ASP A 254 13.74 27.43 -4.67
CA ASP A 254 14.54 27.95 -5.78
C ASP A 254 15.69 27.00 -6.12
N TYR A 255 16.34 26.39 -5.12
CA TYR A 255 17.40 25.41 -5.35
C TYR A 255 16.95 24.28 -6.30
N PHE A 256 15.71 23.79 -6.14
CA PHE A 256 15.15 22.76 -7.02
C PHE A 256 15.09 23.22 -8.48
N PHE A 257 14.54 24.41 -8.72
CA PHE A 257 14.34 24.93 -10.07
C PHE A 257 15.65 25.38 -10.72
N ILE A 258 16.53 26.05 -9.98
CA ILE A 258 17.85 26.50 -10.45
C ILE A 258 18.70 25.31 -10.88
N ASN A 259 18.71 24.24 -10.08
CA ASN A 259 19.53 23.05 -10.35
C ASN A 259 18.81 21.99 -11.20
N ARG A 260 17.58 22.27 -11.67
CA ARG A 260 16.78 21.38 -12.53
C ARG A 260 16.72 19.95 -11.98
N LEU A 261 16.43 19.80 -10.69
CA LEU A 261 16.44 18.49 -10.03
C LEU A 261 15.39 17.53 -10.63
N ASP A 262 14.37 18.05 -11.32
CA ASP A 262 13.43 17.29 -12.15
C ASP A 262 14.10 16.47 -13.26
N THR A 263 15.27 16.92 -13.73
CA THR A 263 16.04 16.28 -14.81
C THR A 263 17.09 15.29 -14.31
N VAL A 264 17.35 15.25 -12.99
CA VAL A 264 18.35 14.37 -12.39
C VAL A 264 17.77 12.97 -12.25
N THR A 265 18.09 12.09 -13.19
CA THR A 265 17.56 10.71 -13.21
C THR A 265 18.33 9.74 -12.33
N SER A 266 19.56 10.08 -11.92
CA SER A 266 20.32 9.29 -10.95
C SER A 266 19.80 9.50 -9.53
N ASP A 267 19.93 8.46 -8.71
CA ASP A 267 19.68 8.53 -7.28
C ASP A 267 21.04 8.50 -6.53
N PRO A 268 21.15 9.16 -5.37
CA PRO A 268 22.34 9.07 -4.52
C PRO A 268 22.69 7.63 -4.18
N LYS A 269 23.98 7.32 -4.12
CA LYS A 269 24.47 5.96 -3.87
C LYS A 269 24.65 5.68 -2.39
N SER A 270 24.48 4.41 -2.02
CA SER A 270 24.82 3.92 -0.69
C SER A 270 25.54 2.58 -0.81
N GLU A 271 26.54 2.37 0.05
CA GLU A 271 27.23 1.08 0.18
C GLU A 271 26.43 0.07 0.99
N ILE A 272 25.40 0.53 1.71
CA ILE A 272 24.60 -0.29 2.62
C ILE A 272 23.16 -0.30 2.11
N TRP A 273 22.63 -1.50 1.85
CA TRP A 273 21.21 -1.68 1.59
C TRP A 273 20.50 -2.12 2.87
N ILE A 274 19.45 -1.38 3.27
CA ILE A 274 18.61 -1.72 4.41
C ILE A 274 17.16 -1.78 3.94
N SER A 275 16.54 -2.95 4.09
CA SER A 275 15.19 -3.26 3.61
C SER A 275 14.07 -2.39 4.19
N HIS A 276 14.32 -1.73 5.33
CA HIS A 276 13.32 -0.96 6.07
C HIS A 276 13.90 0.33 6.66
N SER A 277 14.94 0.89 6.04
CA SER A 277 15.41 2.23 6.38
C SER A 277 14.66 3.22 5.53
N LEU A 278 13.80 4.02 6.16
CA LEU A 278 13.33 5.20 5.48
C LEU A 278 14.07 6.45 5.90
N GLY A 279 14.18 7.32 4.89
CA GLY A 279 14.51 8.71 5.04
C GLY A 279 13.31 9.57 4.65
N TYR A 280 13.37 10.09 3.45
CA TYR A 280 12.88 11.41 3.13
C TYR A 280 11.99 11.37 1.89
N SER A 281 10.82 12.00 1.96
CA SER A 281 9.87 12.14 0.84
C SER A 281 9.58 13.62 0.59
N ILE A 282 9.88 14.09 -0.62
CA ILE A 282 9.50 15.44 -1.06
C ILE A 282 8.45 15.31 -2.15
N GLN A 283 7.47 16.19 -2.06
CA GLN A 283 6.53 16.47 -3.11
C GLN A 283 6.57 17.97 -3.38
N LEU A 284 6.72 18.38 -4.63
CA LEU A 284 6.76 19.78 -5.01
C LEU A 284 5.70 20.03 -6.08
N TYR A 285 4.79 20.94 -5.79
CA TYR A 285 3.79 21.46 -6.69
C TYR A 285 4.23 22.84 -7.20
N ALA A 286 4.05 23.04 -8.50
CA ALA A 286 4.04 24.34 -9.17
C ALA A 286 2.95 24.30 -10.26
N PRO A 287 2.51 25.44 -10.86
CA PRO A 287 1.52 25.41 -11.92
C PRO A 287 1.95 24.46 -13.05
N ASP A 288 1.04 23.57 -13.47
CA ASP A 288 1.26 22.52 -14.47
C ASP A 288 2.39 21.51 -14.16
N PHE A 289 2.93 21.53 -12.94
CA PHE A 289 4.08 20.75 -12.55
C PHE A 289 3.86 20.04 -11.21
N PHE A 290 4.23 18.76 -11.15
CA PHE A 290 4.28 18.04 -9.89
C PHE A 290 5.45 17.07 -9.87
N TYR A 291 6.34 17.28 -8.91
CA TYR A 291 7.50 16.45 -8.68
C TYR A 291 7.34 15.67 -7.39
N ARG A 292 7.85 14.45 -7.39
CA ARG A 292 7.93 13.60 -6.21
C ARG A 292 9.26 12.87 -6.22
N GLU A 293 9.90 12.84 -5.07
CA GLU A 293 11.09 12.04 -4.86
C GLU A 293 11.09 11.41 -3.49
N ARG A 294 11.68 10.23 -3.41
CA ARG A 294 11.82 9.48 -2.19
C ARG A 294 13.22 8.89 -2.12
N LEU A 295 13.93 9.22 -1.05
CA LEU A 295 15.30 8.75 -0.82
C LEU A 295 15.46 8.20 0.59
N THR A 296 16.39 7.27 0.76
CA THR A 296 16.75 6.75 2.08
C THR A 296 17.73 7.68 2.78
N ASP A 297 17.67 7.74 4.11
CA ASP A 297 18.54 8.61 4.91
C ASP A 297 20.03 8.28 4.68
N PHE A 298 20.37 6.99 4.59
CA PHE A 298 21.75 6.55 4.35
C PHE A 298 22.29 6.97 2.99
N ALA A 299 21.49 6.92 1.92
CA ALA A 299 21.93 7.34 0.60
C ALA A 299 22.26 8.85 0.57
N ILE A 300 21.40 9.67 1.21
CA ILE A 300 21.63 11.12 1.32
C ILE A 300 22.90 11.42 2.12
N ARG A 301 23.14 10.68 3.21
CA ARG A 301 24.31 10.90 4.09
C ARG A 301 25.63 10.39 3.51
N GLN A 302 25.61 9.35 2.68
CA GLN A 302 26.84 8.75 2.13
C GLN A 302 27.27 9.41 0.82
N ASP A 303 26.33 9.84 -0.02
CA ASP A 303 26.62 10.47 -1.30
C ASP A 303 26.27 11.97 -1.25
N ILE A 304 27.01 12.70 -0.41
CA ILE A 304 26.74 14.12 -0.10
C ILE A 304 26.98 15.07 -1.29
N THR A 305 27.64 14.61 -2.35
CA THR A 305 27.93 15.43 -3.54
C THR A 305 26.86 15.30 -4.61
N HIS A 306 25.98 14.30 -4.52
CA HIS A 306 24.86 14.15 -5.44
C HIS A 306 23.88 15.34 -5.30
N PRO A 307 23.40 15.97 -6.39
CA PRO A 307 22.54 17.15 -6.33
C PRO A 307 21.29 16.97 -5.45
N LYS A 308 20.65 15.80 -5.53
CA LYS A 308 19.51 15.45 -4.66
C LYS A 308 19.91 15.37 -3.18
N SER A 309 21.09 14.86 -2.84
CA SER A 309 21.56 14.80 -1.46
C SER A 309 21.86 16.19 -0.91
N ILE A 310 22.48 17.06 -1.73
CA ILE A 310 22.74 18.46 -1.35
C ILE A 310 21.42 19.14 -0.98
N TRP A 311 20.42 19.04 -1.84
CA TRP A 311 19.09 19.62 -1.59
C TRP A 311 18.45 19.08 -0.30
N TRP A 312 18.49 17.75 -0.11
CA TRP A 312 17.94 17.13 1.09
C TRP A 312 18.67 17.53 2.37
N ASN A 313 20.00 17.64 2.34
CA ASN A 313 20.77 18.10 3.49
C ASN A 313 20.44 19.56 3.82
N MET A 314 20.33 20.45 2.81
CA MET A 314 19.88 21.82 3.02
C MET A 314 18.51 21.90 3.68
N ILE A 315 17.55 21.10 3.21
CA ILE A 315 16.19 21.02 3.77
C ILE A 315 16.24 20.50 5.21
N SER A 316 16.94 19.38 5.44
CA SER A 316 16.99 18.73 6.74
C SER A 316 17.64 19.64 7.80
N GLU A 317 18.79 20.24 7.47
CA GLU A 317 19.49 21.18 8.35
C GLU A 317 18.58 22.33 8.79
N ARG A 318 17.88 22.97 7.84
CA ARG A 318 16.97 24.08 8.16
C ARG A 318 15.74 23.65 8.95
N LEU A 319 15.18 22.47 8.67
CA LEU A 319 13.98 21.99 9.36
C LEU A 319 14.28 21.42 10.75
N THR A 320 15.52 21.02 11.04
CA THR A 320 15.89 20.50 12.38
C THR A 320 15.73 21.52 13.51
N ILE A 321 15.75 22.81 13.20
CA ILE A 321 15.54 23.88 14.19
C ILE A 321 14.09 23.95 14.67
N LEU A 322 13.15 23.42 13.88
CA LEU A 322 11.74 23.38 14.20
C LEU A 322 11.49 22.25 15.22
N LYS A 323 11.00 22.63 16.40
CA LYS A 323 10.67 21.72 17.48
C LYS A 323 9.16 21.65 17.65
N GLN A 324 8.69 20.50 18.13
CA GLN A 324 7.33 20.36 18.63
C GLN A 324 7.15 21.34 19.80
N GLU A 325 6.11 22.17 19.72
CA GLU A 325 5.74 23.11 20.80
C GLU A 325 5.09 22.42 22.00
#